data_AF-A0A2S1H427-F1
#
_entry.id   AF-A0A2S1H427-F1
#
_cell.length_a   1.000
_cell.length_b   1.000
_cell.length_c   1.000
_cell.angle_alpha   90.00
_cell.angle_beta   90.00
_cell.angle_gamma   90.00
#
_symmetry.space_group_name_H-M   'P 1'
#
loop_
_entity.id
_entity.type
_entity.pdbx_description
1 polymer ?
#
loop_
_entity_poly.entity_id
_entity_poly.type
_entity_poly.pdbx_seq_one_letter_code
_entity_poly.pdbx_strand_id
1 'polypeptide(L)'
;MIFVAIGGFFGAIGRFTFSEYIKKKLQKPGYFATFIINCIGSLLLGLIFGFELTNAFHQLFAIGFLGAFTTFSTFSFEVVQLVEKRNYQIAIGYLISSICLGVLFAFIGYFLATL
;
A
#
# COMPACT_ATOMS: atom_id res chain seq x y z
N MET A 1 13.83 6.17 -16.30
CA MET A 1 12.56 5.50 -16.71
C MET A 1 12.63 3.99 -16.62
N ILE A 2 13.71 3.32 -17.05
CA ILE A 2 13.80 1.84 -17.00
C ILE A 2 13.64 1.28 -15.57
N PHE A 3 14.23 1.92 -14.56
CA PHE A 3 14.05 1.55 -13.15
C PHE A 3 12.59 1.65 -12.70
N VAL A 4 11.88 2.72 -13.08
CA VAL A 4 10.45 2.88 -12.79
C VAL A 4 9.64 1.77 -13.45
N ALA A 5 9.93 1.42 -14.71
CA ALA A 5 9.23 0.37 -15.44
C ALA A 5 9.43 -1.01 -14.81
N ILE A 6 10.67 -1.35 -14.46
CA ILE A 6 11.01 -2.61 -13.78
C ILE A 6 10.32 -2.68 -12.41
N GLY A 7 10.44 -1.61 -11.61
CA GLY A 7 9.79 -1.52 -10.31
C GLY A 7 8.29 -1.67 -10.43
N GLY A 8 7.66 -0.94 -11.34
CA GLY A 8 6.22 -0.98 -11.59
C GLY A 8 5.72 -2.36 -11.99
N PHE A 9 6.45 -3.06 -12.87
CA PHE A 9 6.14 -4.44 -13.26
C PHE A 9 6.11 -5.38 -12.05
N PHE A 10 7.17 -5.38 -11.24
CA PHE A 10 7.24 -6.24 -10.06
C PHE A 10 6.27 -5.80 -8.96
N GLY A 11 6.03 -4.50 -8.80
CA GLY A 11 5.07 -3.96 -7.84
C GLY A 11 3.64 -4.40 -8.15
N ALA A 12 3.23 -4.33 -9.42
CA ALA A 12 1.91 -4.78 -9.86
C ALA A 12 1.71 -6.29 -9.66
N ILE A 13 2.69 -7.11 -10.03
CA ILE A 13 2.66 -8.57 -9.79
C ILE A 13 2.63 -8.87 -8.29
N GLY A 14 3.45 -8.16 -7.50
CA GLY A 14 3.49 -8.27 -6.05
C GLY A 14 2.13 -8.00 -5.43
N ARG A 15 1.48 -6.88 -5.81
CA ARG A 15 0.13 -6.54 -5.36
C ARG A 15 -0.87 -7.65 -5.68
N PHE A 16 -0.93 -8.05 -6.95
CA PHE A 16 -1.86 -9.10 -7.40
C PHE A 16 -1.69 -10.39 -6.59
N THR A 17 -0.44 -10.87 -6.48
CA THR A 17 -0.13 -12.14 -5.81
C THR A 17 -0.40 -12.07 -4.31
N PHE A 18 0.00 -10.99 -3.65
CA PHE A 18 -0.19 -10.81 -2.21
C PHE A 18 -1.67 -10.64 -1.85
N SER A 19 -2.41 -9.86 -2.66
CA SER A 19 -3.85 -9.70 -2.46
C SER A 19 -4.60 -11.02 -2.62
N GLU A 20 -4.27 -11.81 -3.64
CA GLU A 20 -4.88 -13.13 -3.84
C GLU A 20 -4.52 -14.12 -2.73
N TYR A 21 -3.27 -14.10 -2.28
CA TYR A 21 -2.84 -14.93 -1.15
C TYR A 21 -3.61 -14.60 0.14
N ILE A 22 -3.75 -13.32 0.49
CA ILE A 22 -4.51 -12.88 1.67
C ILE A 22 -5.97 -13.33 1.56
N LYS A 23 -6.62 -13.08 0.42
CA LYS A 23 -8.03 -13.47 0.21
C LYS A 23 -8.23 -14.97 0.37
N LYS A 24 -7.38 -15.78 -0.26
CA LYS A 24 -7.52 -17.26 -0.26
C LYS A 24 -7.16 -17.88 1.08
N LYS A 25 -6.04 -17.47 1.70
CA LYS A 25 -5.53 -18.12 2.91
C LYS A 25 -6.20 -17.63 4.18
N LEU A 26 -6.47 -16.33 4.29
CA LEU A 26 -7.07 -15.75 5.50
C LEU A 26 -8.60 -15.68 5.43
N GLN A 27 -9.20 -16.01 4.28
CA GLN A 27 -10.65 -15.94 4.04
C GLN A 27 -11.22 -14.56 4.41
N LYS A 28 -10.45 -13.50 4.16
CA LYS A 28 -10.82 -12.11 4.46
C LYS A 28 -11.34 -11.41 3.20
N PRO A 29 -12.19 -10.38 3.35
CA PRO A 29 -12.66 -9.57 2.23
C PRO A 29 -11.54 -8.87 1.48
N GLY A 30 -11.79 -8.48 0.22
CA GLY A 30 -10.82 -7.79 -0.62
C GLY A 30 -10.21 -6.53 0.02
N TYR A 31 -11.04 -5.72 0.67
CA TYR A 31 -10.59 -4.49 1.34
C TYR A 31 -9.54 -4.73 2.44
N PHE A 32 -9.53 -5.91 3.07
CA PHE A 32 -8.54 -6.26 4.08
C PHE A 32 -7.17 -6.52 3.46
N ALA A 33 -7.14 -7.10 2.25
CA ALA A 33 -5.91 -7.27 1.51
C ALA A 33 -5.34 -5.92 1.05
N THR A 34 -6.19 -5.04 0.51
CA THR A 34 -5.82 -3.68 0.10
C THR A 34 -5.31 -2.86 1.28
N PHE A 35 -5.97 -2.97 2.44
CA PHE A 35 -5.53 -2.35 3.69
C PHE A 35 -4.09 -2.73 4.06
N ILE A 36 -3.79 -4.04 4.07
CA ILE A 36 -2.47 -4.57 4.46
C ILE A 36 -1.38 -4.10 3.49
N ILE A 37 -1.58 -4.25 2.18
CA ILE A 37 -0.56 -3.86 1.20
C ILE A 37 -0.27 -2.35 1.26
N ASN A 38 -1.29 -1.51 1.50
CA ASN A 38 -1.11 -0.07 1.62
C ASN A 38 -0.35 0.27 2.90
N CYS A 39 -0.67 -0.36 4.05
CA CYS A 39 0.05 -0.15 5.30
C CYS A 39 1.54 -0.56 5.17
N ILE A 40 1.81 -1.77 4.66
CA ILE A 40 3.17 -2.25 4.42
C ILE A 40 3.90 -1.31 3.46
N GLY A 41 3.24 -0.92 2.37
CA GLY A 41 3.82 -0.03 1.38
C GLY A 41 4.16 1.35 1.96
N SER A 42 3.30 1.92 2.80
CA SER A 42 3.59 3.17 3.50
C SER A 42 4.80 3.07 4.42
N LEU A 43 4.92 1.99 5.21
CA LEU A 43 6.10 1.73 6.06
C LEU A 43 7.39 1.68 5.24
N LEU A 44 7.39 0.89 4.17
CA LEU A 44 8.55 0.73 3.28
C LEU A 44 8.89 2.04 2.57
N LEU A 45 7.88 2.81 2.17
CA LEU A 45 8.10 4.12 1.55
C LEU A 45 8.80 5.06 2.52
N GLY A 46 8.34 5.10 3.78
CA GLY A 46 8.99 5.87 4.85
C GLY A 46 10.48 5.51 4.99
N LEU A 47 10.79 4.20 5.09
CA LEU A 47 12.18 3.72 5.18
C LEU A 47 13.03 4.18 3.98
N ILE A 48 12.50 4.07 2.76
CA ILE A 48 13.22 4.49 1.54
C ILE A 48 13.55 5.99 1.55
N PHE A 49 12.61 6.83 2.01
CA PHE A 49 12.84 8.27 2.12
C PHE A 49 13.80 8.62 3.27
N GLY A 50 13.82 7.86 4.36
CA GLY A 50 14.75 8.10 5.48
C GLY A 50 16.20 7.69 5.19
N PHE A 51 16.43 6.65 4.39
CA PHE A 51 17.79 6.18 4.04
C PHE A 51 18.51 7.03 2.97
N GLU A 52 17.89 8.10 2.47
CA GLU A 52 18.47 8.98 1.43
C GLU A 52 19.08 8.21 0.24
N LEU A 53 18.37 7.20 -0.25
CA LEU A 53 18.86 6.34 -1.34
C LEU A 53 19.13 7.14 -2.62
N THR A 54 20.07 6.62 -3.43
CA THR A 54 20.37 7.21 -4.75
C THR A 54 19.12 7.30 -5.66
N ASN A 55 19.15 8.22 -6.62
CA ASN A 55 18.05 8.45 -7.56
C ASN A 55 17.58 7.18 -8.29
N ALA A 56 18.47 6.23 -8.59
CA ALA A 56 18.09 4.99 -9.27
C ALA A 56 17.25 4.07 -8.36
N PHE A 57 17.65 3.92 -7.10
CA PHE A 57 16.89 3.12 -6.12
C PHE A 57 15.57 3.80 -5.75
N HIS A 58 15.53 5.12 -5.68
CA HIS A 58 14.30 5.86 -5.48
C HIS A 58 13.31 5.63 -6.64
N GLN A 59 13.79 5.70 -7.89
CA GLN A 59 12.96 5.40 -9.07
C GLN A 59 12.46 3.95 -9.07
N LEU A 60 13.32 3.00 -8.71
CA LEU A 60 12.98 1.57 -8.71
C LEU A 60 11.97 1.22 -7.62
N PHE A 61 12.26 1.60 -6.37
CA PHE A 61 11.49 1.15 -5.21
C PHE A 61 10.36 2.09 -4.82
N ALA A 62 10.59 3.40 -4.74
CA ALA A 62 9.54 4.34 -4.33
C ALA A 62 8.52 4.56 -5.45
N ILE A 63 9.00 5.05 -6.61
CA ILE A 63 8.12 5.42 -7.72
C ILE A 63 7.60 4.17 -8.45
N GLY A 64 8.50 3.24 -8.79
CA GLY A 64 8.14 2.02 -9.51
C GLY A 64 7.38 1.01 -8.63
N PHE A 65 8.12 0.32 -7.76
CA PHE A 65 7.59 -0.82 -7.01
C PHE A 65 6.45 -0.41 -6.08
N LEU A 66 6.69 0.49 -5.12
CA LEU A 66 5.68 0.88 -4.13
C LEU A 66 4.52 1.65 -4.76
N GLY A 67 4.79 2.46 -5.80
CA GLY A 67 3.75 3.12 -6.59
C GLY A 67 2.77 2.14 -7.25
N ALA A 68 3.24 0.97 -7.72
CA ALA A 68 2.38 -0.06 -8.31
C ALA A 68 1.87 -1.13 -7.32
N PHE A 69 2.62 -1.34 -6.23
CA PHE A 69 2.31 -2.29 -5.16
C PHE A 69 1.18 -1.80 -4.25
N THR A 70 1.14 -0.49 -3.99
CA THR A 70 0.04 0.14 -3.25
C THR A 70 -1.04 0.65 -4.21
N THR A 71 -2.24 0.93 -3.71
CA THR A 71 -3.32 1.45 -4.55
C THR A 71 -4.33 2.29 -3.76
N PHE A 72 -4.47 3.55 -4.16
CA PHE A 72 -5.53 4.43 -3.65
C PHE A 72 -6.86 4.20 -4.38
N SER A 73 -6.83 3.99 -5.70
CA SER A 73 -8.03 3.83 -6.52
C SER A 73 -8.86 2.60 -6.13
N THR A 74 -8.22 1.45 -5.86
CA THR A 74 -8.93 0.25 -5.38
C THR A 74 -9.53 0.49 -4.00
N PHE A 75 -8.77 1.09 -3.08
CA PHE A 75 -9.25 1.48 -1.76
C PHE A 75 -10.50 2.37 -1.84
N SER A 76 -10.47 3.43 -2.66
CA SER A 76 -11.61 4.34 -2.80
C SER A 76 -12.86 3.63 -3.32
N PHE A 77 -12.69 2.75 -4.32
CA PHE A 77 -13.81 1.99 -4.86
C PHE A 77 -14.37 0.97 -3.87
N GLU A 78 -13.51 0.32 -3.08
CA GLU A 78 -13.94 -0.61 -2.02
C GLU A 78 -14.75 0.11 -0.93
N VAL A 79 -14.40 1.35 -0.58
CA VAL A 79 -15.22 2.19 0.32
C VAL A 79 -16.60 2.45 -0.28
N VAL A 80 -16.68 2.83 -1.56
CA VAL A 80 -17.96 3.03 -2.27
C VAL A 80 -18.81 1.75 -2.24
N GLN A 81 -18.20 0.59 -2.53
CA GLN A 81 -18.90 -0.70 -2.51
C GLN A 81 -19.44 -1.05 -1.12
N LEU A 82 -18.71 -0.73 -0.04
CA LEU A 82 -19.19 -0.96 1.32
C LEU A 82 -20.38 -0.04 1.65
N VAL A 83 -20.35 1.21 1.19
CA VAL A 83 -21.45 2.17 1.33
C VAL A 83 -22.69 1.72 0.56
N GLU A 84 -22.54 1.26 -0.70
CA GLU A 84 -23.66 0.72 -1.51
C GLU A 84 -24.29 -0.51 -0.85
N LYS A 85 -23.48 -1.36 -0.21
CA LYS A 85 -23.95 -2.52 0.57
C LYS A 85 -24.51 -2.14 1.95
N ARG A 86 -24.64 -0.84 2.24
CA ARG A 86 -25.11 -0.28 3.53
C ARG A 86 -24.26 -0.69 4.73
N ASN A 87 -23.01 -1.11 4.51
CA ASN A 87 -22.08 -1.51 5.55
C ASN A 87 -21.23 -0.31 6.02
N TYR A 88 -21.92 0.69 6.57
CA TYR A 88 -21.31 1.99 6.91
C TYR A 88 -20.24 1.88 8.00
N GLN A 89 -20.43 0.99 8.98
CA GLN A 89 -19.46 0.79 10.06
C GLN A 89 -18.11 0.34 9.50
N ILE A 90 -18.11 -0.67 8.61
CA ILE A 90 -16.87 -1.14 7.99
C ILE A 90 -16.32 -0.10 7.01
N ALA A 91 -17.16 0.59 6.23
CA ALA A 91 -16.71 1.63 5.31
C ALA A 91 -15.94 2.75 6.04
N ILE A 92 -16.51 3.30 7.11
CA ILE A 92 -15.91 4.38 7.91
C ILE A 92 -14.65 3.86 8.61
N GLY A 93 -14.72 2.69 9.24
CA GLY A 93 -13.56 2.08 9.91
C GLY A 93 -12.40 1.86 8.93
N TYR A 94 -12.68 1.32 7.74
CA TYR A 94 -11.67 1.08 6.71
C TYR A 94 -11.07 2.38 6.16
N LEU A 95 -11.90 3.38 5.87
CA LEU A 95 -11.48 4.71 5.41
C LEU A 95 -10.53 5.38 6.41
N ILE A 96 -10.96 5.51 7.66
CA ILE A 96 -10.19 6.20 8.71
C ILE A 96 -8.91 5.44 9.03
N SER A 97 -9.01 4.12 9.25
CA SER A 97 -7.84 3.31 9.59
C SER A 97 -6.79 3.30 8.48
N SER A 98 -7.19 3.21 7.21
CA SER A 98 -6.24 3.24 6.08
C SER A 98 -5.45 4.55 6.02
N ILE A 99 -6.12 5.68 6.25
CA ILE A 99 -5.47 7.00 6.23
C ILE A 99 -4.56 7.16 7.46
N CYS A 100 -5.11 6.96 8.67
CA CYS A 100 -4.37 7.17 9.90
C CYS A 100 -3.17 6.22 10.03
N LEU A 101 -3.37 4.93 9.77
CA LEU A 101 -2.30 3.94 9.88
C LEU A 101 -1.31 4.02 8.72
N GLY A 102 -1.76 4.39 7.51
CA GLY A 102 -0.85 4.66 6.40
C GLY A 102 0.13 5.79 6.73
N VAL A 103 -0.38 6.92 7.25
CA VAL A 103 0.47 8.04 7.69
C VAL A 103 1.37 7.63 8.85
N LEU A 104 0.82 6.96 9.87
CA LEU A 104 1.58 6.49 11.02
C LEU A 104 2.73 5.57 10.59
N PHE A 105 2.48 4.62 9.70
CA PHE A 105 3.51 3.67 9.25
C PHE A 105 4.56 4.35 8.38
N ALA A 106 4.18 5.29 7.51
CA ALA A 106 5.16 6.10 6.79
C ALA A 106 6.05 6.89 7.76
N PHE A 107 5.48 7.48 8.80
CA PHE A 107 6.23 8.21 9.82
C PHE A 107 7.18 7.28 10.60
N ILE A 108 6.70 6.12 11.05
CA ILE A 108 7.53 5.10 11.74
C ILE A 108 8.68 4.66 10.83
N GLY A 109 8.40 4.35 9.56
CA GLY A 109 9.42 3.92 8.61
C GLY A 109 10.48 4.99 8.39
N TYR A 110 10.06 6.24 8.21
CA TYR A 110 10.98 7.36 8.06
C TYR A 110 11.87 7.52 9.29
N PHE A 111 11.28 7.57 10.49
CA PHE A 111 12.02 7.77 11.73
C PHE A 111 13.01 6.63 12.01
N LEU A 112 12.62 5.38 11.77
CA LEU A 112 13.50 4.22 11.95
C LEU A 112 14.71 4.23 11.02
N ALA A 113 14.58 4.79 9.81
CA ALA A 113 15.68 4.88 8.86
C ALA A 113 16.62 6.06 9.13
N THR A 114 16.15 7.09 9.85
CA THR A 114 16.94 8.28 10.20
C THR A 114 17.67 8.18 11.55
N LEU A 115 17.45 7.10 12.31
CA LEU A 115 18.11 6.83 13.59
C LEU A 115 19.55 6.34 13.36
#